data_AF-A0A7R9QN98-F1
#
_entry.id   AF-A0A7R9QN98-F1
#
_cell.length_a   1.000
_cell.length_b   1.000
_cell.length_c   1.000
_cell.angle_alpha   90.00
_cell.angle_beta   90.00
_cell.angle_gamma   90.00
#
_symmetry.space_group_name_H-M   'P 1'
#
loop_
_entity.id
_entity.type
_entity.pdbx_description
1 polymer ?
#
loop_
_entity_poly.entity_id
_entity_poly.type
_entity_poly.pdbx_seq_one_letter_code
_entity_poly.pdbx_strand_id
1 'polypeptide(L)'
;MSSSREIISCFQEGRALLPGPPINVRVEQFIDDNTVRIGWTAPEKNSELVQWYRVFWRPIGSRDLMRNQTENPWFELQNLESDKMYEFVVKSGNHYGLSVFTDPLVVSLRGSSAHSTSLGNKLL
;
A
#
# COMPACT_ATOMS: atom_id res chain seq x y z
N MET A 1 42.36 6.67 -15.41
CA MET A 1 41.03 6.16 -15.83
C MET A 1 40.52 5.21 -14.77
N SER A 2 39.22 5.26 -14.45
CA SER A 2 38.45 4.17 -13.84
C SER A 2 38.44 3.98 -12.31
N SER A 3 38.09 5.02 -11.53
CA SER A 3 37.51 4.80 -10.18
C SER A 3 35.97 4.75 -10.22
N SER A 4 35.35 5.09 -11.34
CA SER A 4 33.89 5.11 -11.50
C SER A 4 33.29 3.75 -11.86
N ARG A 5 34.06 2.83 -12.47
CA ARG A 5 33.52 1.53 -12.92
C ARG A 5 33.18 0.59 -11.75
N GLU A 6 33.98 0.63 -10.68
CA GLU A 6 33.79 -0.24 -9.51
C GLU A 6 32.59 0.20 -8.65
N ILE A 7 32.38 1.52 -8.50
CA ILE A 7 31.23 2.08 -7.76
C ILE A 7 29.90 1.78 -8.48
N ILE A 8 29.90 1.79 -9.81
CA ILE A 8 28.71 1.52 -10.63
C ILE A 8 28.30 0.04 -10.54
N SER A 9 29.25 -0.90 -10.50
CA SER A 9 28.96 -2.35 -10.38
C SER A 9 28.23 -2.66 -9.08
N CYS A 10 28.75 -2.18 -7.95
CA CYS A 10 28.15 -2.42 -6.62
C CYS A 10 26.72 -1.85 -6.50
N PHE A 11 26.46 -0.69 -7.11
CA PHE A 11 25.13 -0.09 -7.11
C PHE A 11 24.12 -0.84 -8.00
N GLN A 12 24.59 -1.44 -9.10
CA GLN A 12 23.74 -2.23 -9.99
C GLN A 12 23.39 -3.60 -9.38
N GLU A 13 24.33 -4.23 -8.68
CA GLU A 13 24.13 -5.49 -7.96
C GLU A 13 23.07 -5.34 -6.86
N GLY A 14 23.12 -4.26 -6.06
CA GLY A 14 22.09 -3.98 -5.05
C GLY A 14 20.69 -3.77 -5.65
N ARG A 15 20.58 -3.10 -6.81
CA ARG A 15 19.29 -2.88 -7.51
C ARG A 15 18.69 -4.15 -8.09
N ALA A 16 19.52 -5.16 -8.41
CA ALA A 16 19.04 -6.44 -8.89
C ALA A 16 18.28 -7.21 -7.78
N LEU A 17 18.62 -6.98 -6.51
CA LEU A 17 18.06 -7.68 -5.34
C LEU A 17 16.87 -6.94 -4.68
N LEU A 18 16.51 -5.76 -5.19
CA LEU A 18 15.35 -5.03 -4.70
C LEU A 18 14.05 -5.57 -5.30
N PRO A 19 13.00 -5.79 -4.48
CA PRO A 19 11.68 -6.12 -4.99
C PRO A 19 11.07 -4.94 -5.78
N GLY A 20 10.16 -5.27 -6.69
CA GLY A 20 9.32 -4.30 -7.38
C GLY A 20 8.26 -3.67 -6.45
N PRO A 21 7.58 -2.59 -6.88
CA PRO A 21 6.44 -2.07 -6.11
C PRO A 21 5.30 -3.10 -6.08
N PRO A 22 4.55 -3.21 -4.96
CA PRO A 22 3.34 -4.02 -4.91
C PRO A 22 2.37 -3.62 -6.01
N ILE A 23 1.52 -4.56 -6.44
CA ILE A 23 0.54 -4.32 -7.50
C ILE A 23 -0.88 -4.46 -6.97
N ASN A 24 -1.85 -3.97 -7.74
CA ASN A 24 -3.28 -4.11 -7.42
C ASN A 24 -3.65 -3.56 -6.02
N VAL A 25 -3.09 -2.40 -5.67
CA VAL A 25 -3.41 -1.69 -4.42
C VAL A 25 -4.85 -1.20 -4.48
N ARG A 26 -5.69 -1.65 -3.55
CA ARG A 26 -7.12 -1.38 -3.55
C ARG A 26 -7.69 -1.38 -2.13
N VAL A 27 -8.89 -0.83 -1.98
CA VAL A 27 -9.69 -1.06 -0.78
C VAL A 27 -10.21 -2.49 -0.83
N GLU A 28 -9.95 -3.28 0.21
CA GLU A 28 -10.54 -4.63 0.36
C GLU A 28 -11.86 -4.58 1.09
N GLN A 29 -11.95 -3.75 2.14
CA GLN A 29 -13.14 -3.66 2.98
C GLN A 29 -13.20 -2.34 3.74
N PHE A 30 -14.40 -1.75 3.85
CA PHE A 30 -14.72 -0.76 4.86
C PHE A 30 -15.25 -1.50 6.09
N ILE A 31 -14.55 -1.41 7.22
CA ILE A 31 -14.87 -2.18 8.43
C ILE A 31 -15.94 -1.44 9.25
N ASP A 32 -15.79 -0.13 9.37
CA ASP A 32 -16.74 0.79 10.01
C ASP A 32 -16.58 2.22 9.44
N ASP A 33 -17.22 3.22 10.07
CA ASP A 33 -17.23 4.61 9.62
C ASP A 33 -15.87 5.34 9.73
N ASN A 34 -14.89 4.76 10.42
CA ASN A 34 -13.55 5.32 10.62
C ASN A 34 -12.40 4.33 10.33
N THR A 35 -12.72 3.14 9.81
CA THR A 35 -11.76 2.06 9.59
C THR A 35 -11.88 1.47 8.19
N VAL A 36 -10.74 1.41 7.50
CA VAL A 36 -10.62 0.79 6.17
C VAL A 36 -9.47 -0.21 6.14
N ARG A 37 -9.70 -1.35 5.47
CA ARG A 37 -8.64 -2.28 5.08
C ARG A 37 -8.28 -2.05 3.62
N ILE A 38 -7.02 -1.72 3.37
CA ILE A 38 -6.43 -1.72 2.04
C ILE A 38 -5.61 -3.00 1.86
N GLY A 39 -5.54 -3.48 0.63
CA GLY A 39 -4.79 -4.68 0.27
C GLY A 39 -4.15 -4.56 -1.10
N TRP A 40 -3.18 -5.43 -1.34
CA TRP A 40 -2.37 -5.46 -2.56
C TRP A 40 -1.93 -6.89 -2.86
N THR A 41 -1.23 -7.05 -3.97
CA THR A 41 -0.58 -8.30 -4.36
C THR A 41 0.93 -8.09 -4.39
N ALA A 42 1.68 -9.18 -4.19
CA ALA A 42 3.14 -9.17 -4.28
C ALA A 42 3.62 -8.60 -5.64
N PRO A 43 4.79 -7.97 -5.69
CA PRO A 43 5.31 -7.37 -6.92
C PRO A 43 5.61 -8.42 -7.99
N GLU A 44 5.66 -8.02 -9.26
CA GLU A 44 6.11 -8.93 -10.34
C GLU A 44 7.62 -9.21 -10.27
N LYS A 45 8.42 -8.19 -9.90
CA LYS A 45 9.87 -8.31 -9.77
C LYS A 45 10.25 -8.77 -8.36
N ASN A 46 10.97 -9.89 -8.28
CA ASN A 46 11.55 -10.46 -7.06
C ASN A 46 10.54 -10.58 -5.90
N SER A 47 9.36 -11.14 -6.18
CA SER A 47 8.29 -11.33 -5.17
C SER A 47 8.77 -12.19 -4.00
N GLU A 48 9.60 -13.18 -4.28
CA GLU A 48 10.20 -14.11 -3.34
C GLU A 48 11.19 -13.43 -2.38
N LEU A 49 11.71 -12.25 -2.74
CA LEU A 49 12.61 -11.49 -1.89
C LEU A 49 11.89 -10.51 -0.97
N VAL A 50 10.56 -10.39 -1.04
CA VAL A 50 9.80 -9.49 -0.16
C VAL A 50 9.77 -10.03 1.26
N GLN A 51 10.19 -9.21 2.22
CA GLN A 51 10.16 -9.54 3.64
C GLN A 51 9.11 -8.72 4.39
N TRP A 52 8.80 -7.50 3.93
CA TRP A 52 7.76 -6.66 4.50
C TRP A 52 7.22 -5.65 3.48
N TYR A 53 6.11 -5.02 3.83
CA TYR A 53 5.54 -3.88 3.14
C TYR A 53 5.55 -2.66 4.06
N ARG A 54 5.77 -1.48 3.46
CA ARG A 54 5.59 -0.19 4.13
C ARG A 54 4.47 0.59 3.49
N VAL A 55 3.47 0.92 4.29
CA VAL A 55 2.34 1.75 3.89
C VAL A 55 2.64 3.17 4.33
N PHE A 56 2.54 4.11 3.39
CA PHE A 56 2.60 5.52 3.67
C PHE A 56 1.24 6.13 3.37
N TRP A 57 0.74 6.98 4.25
CA TRP A 57 -0.59 7.53 4.11
C TRP A 57 -0.71 8.92 4.73
N ARG A 58 -1.66 9.70 4.25
CA ARG A 58 -1.98 11.04 4.75
C ARG A 58 -3.37 11.51 4.32
N PRO A 59 -4.02 12.42 5.05
CA PRO A 59 -5.09 13.23 4.50
C PRO A 59 -4.60 14.01 3.28
N ILE A 60 -5.40 14.08 2.23
CA ILE A 60 -5.12 14.93 1.06
C ILE A 60 -4.99 16.38 1.52
N GLY A 61 -3.94 17.05 1.06
CA GLY A 61 -3.58 18.42 1.46
C GLY A 61 -2.71 18.50 2.71
N SER A 62 -2.57 17.41 3.48
CA SER A 62 -1.60 17.35 4.58
C SER A 62 -0.18 17.22 4.07
N ARG A 63 0.76 17.84 4.78
CA ARG A 63 2.21 17.62 4.60
C ARG A 63 2.74 16.47 5.46
N ASP A 64 1.96 16.04 6.44
CA ASP A 64 2.34 15.00 7.37
C ASP A 64 2.10 13.64 6.75
N LEU A 65 3.19 12.92 6.45
CA LEU A 65 3.16 11.59 5.88
C LEU A 65 3.37 10.56 7.00
N MET A 66 2.34 9.78 7.30
CA MET A 66 2.39 8.70 8.27
C MET A 66 2.95 7.43 7.60
N ARG A 67 3.52 6.54 8.42
CA ARG A 67 4.16 5.31 7.94
C ARG A 67 3.90 4.14 8.89
N ASN A 68 3.52 3.01 8.31
CA ASN A 68 3.36 1.74 9.01
C ASN A 68 4.09 0.62 8.25
N GLN A 69 4.50 -0.43 8.95
CA GLN A 69 5.12 -1.63 8.35
C GLN A 69 4.30 -2.86 8.73
N THR A 70 4.16 -3.78 7.77
CA THR A 70 3.42 -5.04 7.93
C THR A 70 4.05 -6.12 7.07
N GLU A 71 3.97 -7.38 7.50
CA GLU A 71 4.35 -8.53 6.68
C GLU A 71 3.16 -9.05 5.85
N ASN A 72 1.95 -8.68 6.24
CA ASN A 72 0.73 -9.04 5.52
C ASN A 72 0.59 -8.23 4.22
N PRO A 73 -0.07 -8.79 3.17
CA PRO A 73 -0.37 -8.07 1.94
C PRO A 73 -1.56 -7.11 2.06
N TRP A 74 -1.87 -6.69 3.29
CA TRP A 74 -2.95 -5.78 3.64
C TRP A 74 -2.59 -4.97 4.87
N PHE A 75 -3.25 -3.84 5.03
CA PHE A 75 -3.14 -2.96 6.19
C PHE A 75 -4.49 -2.36 6.54
N GLU A 76 -4.81 -2.39 7.83
CA GLU A 76 -6.02 -1.79 8.38
C GLU A 76 -5.66 -0.47 9.03
N LEU A 77 -6.32 0.59 8.57
CA LEU A 77 -6.17 1.92 9.12
C LEU A 77 -7.45 2.33 9.84
N GLN A 78 -7.29 2.72 11.10
CA GLN A 78 -8.35 3.10 12.02
C GLN A 78 -8.28 4.60 12.34
N ASN A 79 -9.32 5.12 13.01
CA ASN A 79 -9.41 6.52 13.48
C ASN A 79 -9.35 7.55 12.34
N LEU A 80 -9.90 7.19 11.18
CA LEU A 80 -9.99 8.09 10.05
C LEU A 80 -11.18 9.04 10.22
N GLU A 81 -10.95 10.32 9.96
CA GLU A 81 -12.01 11.31 9.89
C GLU A 81 -12.87 11.09 8.63
N SER A 82 -14.17 10.88 8.82
CA SER A 82 -15.12 10.52 7.76
C SER A 82 -15.30 11.62 6.71
N ASP A 83 -14.96 12.87 7.07
CA ASP A 83 -15.13 14.04 6.23
C ASP A 83 -13.93 14.29 5.28
N LYS A 84 -12.84 13.53 5.43
CA LYS A 84 -11.58 13.67 4.69
C LYS A 84 -11.36 12.56 3.66
N MET A 85 -10.48 12.86 2.70
CA MET A 85 -9.92 11.89 1.78
C MET A 85 -8.48 11.58 2.16
N TYR A 86 -8.07 10.33 2.02
CA TYR A 86 -6.74 9.85 2.34
C TYR A 86 -6.06 9.31 1.09
N GLU A 87 -4.77 9.62 0.96
CA GLU A 87 -3.88 9.06 -0.07
C GLU A 87 -3.00 7.99 0.57
N PHE A 88 -2.89 6.83 -0.08
CA PHE A 88 -2.04 5.72 0.32
C PHE A 88 -1.07 5.37 -0.80
N VAL A 89 0.19 5.14 -0.46
CA VAL A 89 1.19 4.54 -1.34
C VAL A 89 1.92 3.43 -0.59
N VAL A 90 2.18 2.32 -1.27
CA VAL A 90 2.81 1.14 -0.65
C VAL A 90 4.19 0.92 -1.26
N LYS A 91 5.09 0.36 -0.47
CA LYS A 91 6.39 -0.16 -0.91
C LYS A 91 6.55 -1.59 -0.42
N SER A 92 7.18 -2.44 -1.21
CA SER A 92 7.73 -3.70 -0.74
C SER A 92 9.17 -3.46 -0.27
N GLY A 93 9.68 -4.33 0.59
CA GLY A 93 11.01 -4.18 1.15
C GLY A 93 11.63 -5.47 1.64
N ASN A 94 12.95 -5.44 1.68
CA ASN A 94 13.81 -6.47 2.24
C ASN A 94 15.08 -5.83 2.83
N HIS A 95 16.01 -6.66 3.32
CA HIS A 95 17.24 -6.17 3.92
C HIS A 95 18.17 -5.41 2.96
N TYR A 96 17.96 -5.47 1.64
CA TYR A 96 18.70 -4.68 0.65
C TYR A 96 18.08 -3.30 0.41
N GLY A 97 16.78 -3.12 0.70
CA GLY A 97 16.12 -1.82 0.58
C GLY A 97 14.62 -1.90 0.31
N LEU A 98 14.08 -0.82 -0.26
CA LEU A 98 12.66 -0.68 -0.60
C LEU A 98 12.48 -0.53 -2.10
N SER A 99 11.32 -0.95 -2.60
CA SER A 99 10.85 -0.57 -3.93
C SER A 99 10.60 0.94 -4.05
N VAL A 100 10.32 1.38 -5.28
CA VAL A 100 9.61 2.65 -5.53
C VAL A 100 8.18 2.58 -4.98
N PHE A 101 7.52 3.73 -4.88
CA PHE A 101 6.10 3.78 -4.50
C PHE A 101 5.22 3.14 -5.57
N THR A 102 4.10 2.55 -5.16
CA THR A 102 2.97 2.31 -6.05
C THR A 102 2.35 3.62 -6.54
N ASP A 103 1.47 3.54 -7.53
CA ASP A 103 0.52 4.61 -7.77
C ASP A 103 -0.35 4.87 -6.51
N PRO A 104 -0.79 6.12 -6.28
CA PRO A 104 -1.56 6.47 -5.11
C PRO A 104 -2.98 5.88 -5.17
N LEU A 105 -3.39 5.22 -4.09
CA LEU A 105 -4.78 4.87 -3.83
C LEU A 105 -5.43 5.99 -3.01
N VAL A 106 -6.49 6.59 -3.53
CA VAL A 106 -7.28 7.60 -2.82
C VAL A 106 -8.54 6.98 -2.25
N VAL A 107 -8.81 7.20 -0.96
CA VAL A 107 -9.94 6.61 -0.23
C VAL A 107 -10.76 7.70 0.46
N SER A 108 -12.09 7.56 0.45
CA SER A 108 -13.04 8.39 1.18
C SER A 108 -14.04 7.49 1.92
N LEU A 109 -14.33 7.81 3.18
CA LEU A 109 -15.24 7.03 4.03
C LEU A 109 -16.71 7.43 3.89
N ARG A 110 -17.02 8.54 3.21
CA ARG A 110 -18.39 9.08 3.08
C ARG A 110 -19.37 8.16 2.32
N GLY A 111 -18.87 7.15 1.60
CA GLY A 111 -19.68 6.23 0.80
C GLY A 111 -19.85 4.82 1.38
N SER A 112 -19.23 4.52 2.52
CA SER A 112 -19.14 3.16 3.10
C SER A 112 -20.49 2.62 3.58
N SER A 113 -21.46 3.50 3.87
CA SER A 113 -22.79 3.14 4.39
C SER A 113 -23.75 2.54 3.35
N ALA A 114 -23.30 2.23 2.12
CA ALA A 114 -24.19 1.85 1.02
C ALA A 114 -24.37 0.34 0.78
N HIS A 115 -23.83 -0.58 1.59
CA HIS A 115 -24.09 -2.03 1.50
C HIS A 115 -24.33 -2.57 2.94
N SER A 116 -25.51 -3.00 3.39
CA SER A 116 -26.38 -4.05 2.84
C SER A 116 -27.81 -3.95 3.41
N THR A 117 -28.79 -3.69 2.56
CA THR A 117 -30.20 -4.11 2.78
C THR A 117 -30.72 -4.71 1.49
N SER A 118 -30.24 -5.92 1.17
CA SER A 118 -31.02 -6.85 0.36
C SER A 118 -32.18 -7.34 1.23
N LEU A 119 -33.27 -6.57 1.23
CA LEU A 119 -34.57 -6.99 1.75
C LEU A 119 -34.95 -8.33 1.10
N GLY A 120 -35.11 -9.34 1.94
CA GLY A 120 -35.61 -10.63 1.53
C GLY A 120 -37.00 -10.50 0.93
N ASN A 121 -37.17 -10.98 -0.29
CA ASN A 121 -38.48 -11.36 -0.80
C ASN A 121 -38.50 -12.89 -0.90
N LYS A 122 -39.05 -13.49 0.15
CA LYS A 122 -39.76 -14.77 0.09
C LYS A 122 -41.14 -14.47 -0.52
N LEU A 123 -41.66 -15.40 -1.36
CA LEU A 123 -42.95 -15.46 -2.11
C LEU A 123 -42.62 -15.58 -3.62
N LEU A 124 -42.94 -16.63 -4.37
CA LEU A 124 -43.85 -17.79 -4.24
C LEU A 124 -43.12 -19.08 -4.66
#